data_AF-A0A2M6Y552-F1
#
_entry.id   AF-A0A2M6Y552-F1
#
_cell.length_a   1.000
_cell.length_b   1.000
_cell.length_c   1.000
_cell.angle_alpha   90.00
_cell.angle_beta   90.00
_cell.angle_gamma   90.00
#
_symmetry.space_group_name_H-M   'P 1'
#
loop_
_entity.id
_entity.type
_entity.pdbx_description
1 polymer ?
#
loop_
_entity_poly.entity_id
_entity_poly.type
_entity_poly.pdbx_seq_one_letter_code
_entity_poly.pdbx_strand_id
1 'polypeptide(L)'
;MDSPITVPVPPRPPQAVSVSSAAKKYAFLPIDYGHFINLRPPLQAAAAAAPGPAENRETPEMRYNIPEEHLRAYTGKPSVPPPPARSSAAGQNPKQDRRAYHPAEQTLMLTRYQGSRKFNSSVPGAACAVKLAFFLCIAAAPCALAGNYDISYLWHTDPAQVTAYKTKVGKILGPDVARRLHEVRGKDAYGLIYRRSGGLDSAKTVARSHSRLLTARGLEPAVPIPAQDWASPQVPEAAAPPAVTAKAEPAAAIEPASSSLESKVEDYIKNLRRRGLIKGNERTAWLIYDLKADKKLLSINEDIPLEAASLIKPFIAMAYFHQVEAGRKIYNSRTRARMERLIQDSNNSAANWVMRRLGGPKAVNNFLRREYGGIFRNTSIVEYIPVNGRTFRNKASAHDYSRFLYALWNDALPGSAEIKRMMNLPNPDRLYTSVPGVPVGTEVYDKTGTTSRLCGNIGIMVSQRADGEQFPYIIVGIIEKGRGARNYFSWMRSHGDVIRRVSELAYEEISGRYRFSDFSPGNAGPDSAGGNKEAAVKQEGG
;
A
#
# COMPACT_ATOMS: atom_id res chain seq x y z
N MET A 1 41.08 3.40 -91.27
CA MET A 1 41.38 3.76 -89.88
C MET A 1 40.40 3.02 -88.97
N ASP A 2 40.77 2.91 -87.69
CA ASP A 2 39.90 2.57 -86.55
C ASP A 2 39.30 1.16 -86.46
N SER A 3 40.00 0.30 -85.71
CA SER A 3 39.42 -0.89 -85.08
C SER A 3 38.59 -0.48 -83.84
N PRO A 4 37.33 -0.92 -83.70
CA PRO A 4 36.50 -0.51 -82.57
C PRO A 4 36.75 -1.32 -81.29
N ILE A 5 36.75 -0.61 -80.16
CA ILE A 5 36.87 -1.12 -78.79
C ILE A 5 35.54 -1.72 -78.33
N THR A 6 35.58 -2.78 -77.51
CA THR A 6 34.42 -3.22 -76.71
C THR A 6 34.78 -3.27 -75.22
N VAL A 7 33.91 -2.70 -74.37
CA VAL A 7 34.15 -2.46 -72.93
C VAL A 7 33.50 -3.58 -72.09
N PRO A 8 34.15 -4.08 -71.01
CA PRO A 8 33.59 -5.16 -70.19
C PRO A 8 32.46 -4.71 -69.25
N VAL A 9 31.52 -5.64 -69.00
CA VAL A 9 30.33 -5.45 -68.14
C VAL A 9 30.64 -5.81 -66.68
N PRO A 10 30.25 -4.98 -65.68
CA PRO A 10 30.44 -5.31 -64.26
C PRO A 10 29.39 -6.32 -63.72
N PRO A 11 29.73 -7.13 -62.69
CA PRO A 11 28.88 -8.22 -62.18
C PRO A 11 27.69 -7.76 -61.32
N ARG A 12 26.67 -8.62 -61.23
CA ARG A 12 25.45 -8.42 -60.42
C ARG A 12 25.73 -8.42 -58.90
N PRO A 13 24.95 -7.67 -58.09
CA PRO A 13 24.95 -7.79 -56.64
C PRO A 13 24.33 -9.12 -56.16
N PRO A 14 24.70 -9.62 -54.97
CA PRO A 14 24.24 -10.91 -54.44
C PRO A 14 22.78 -10.90 -53.97
N GLN A 15 22.17 -12.08 -53.97
CA GLN A 15 20.76 -12.31 -53.64
C GLN A 15 20.48 -12.26 -52.13
N ALA A 16 19.24 -11.88 -51.79
CA ALA A 16 18.75 -11.89 -50.41
C ALA A 16 18.57 -13.33 -49.87
N VAL A 17 19.07 -13.59 -48.67
CA VAL A 17 18.86 -14.87 -47.98
C VAL A 17 17.48 -14.89 -47.33
N SER A 18 16.67 -15.87 -47.70
CA SER A 18 15.34 -16.11 -47.13
C SER A 18 15.45 -16.63 -45.69
N VAL A 19 14.75 -16.00 -44.74
CA VAL A 19 14.58 -16.56 -43.39
C VAL A 19 13.29 -17.38 -43.35
N SER A 20 13.43 -18.65 -42.97
CA SER A 20 12.39 -19.69 -43.04
C SER A 20 11.15 -19.39 -42.21
N SER A 21 9.99 -19.77 -42.75
CA SER A 21 8.71 -19.80 -42.05
C SER A 21 8.67 -20.91 -40.98
N ALA A 22 8.25 -20.57 -39.76
CA ALA A 22 7.84 -21.55 -38.75
C ALA A 22 6.64 -21.02 -37.94
N ALA A 23 5.46 -20.98 -38.58
CA ALA A 23 4.20 -20.65 -37.92
C ALA A 23 3.32 -21.90 -37.76
N LYS A 24 3.11 -22.36 -36.52
CA LYS A 24 1.83 -22.92 -36.01
C LYS A 24 1.92 -23.47 -34.58
N LYS A 25 0.75 -23.44 -33.90
CA LYS A 25 0.43 -23.89 -32.53
C LYS A 25 1.02 -22.95 -31.45
N TYR A 26 0.26 -22.53 -30.44
CA TYR A 26 -0.93 -23.14 -29.85
C TYR A 26 -2.11 -22.17 -29.69
N ALA A 27 -3.32 -22.72 -29.73
CA ALA A 27 -4.54 -22.09 -29.22
C ALA A 27 -5.35 -23.14 -28.46
N PHE A 28 -5.61 -22.90 -27.17
CA PHE A 28 -6.79 -23.32 -26.41
C PHE A 28 -6.80 -22.49 -25.10
N LEU A 29 -7.96 -21.94 -24.73
CA LEU A 29 -8.16 -20.94 -23.66
C LEU A 29 -8.72 -21.60 -22.37
N PRO A 30 -8.51 -20.99 -21.19
CA PRO A 30 -9.42 -19.95 -20.68
C PRO A 30 -8.75 -18.61 -20.23
N ILE A 31 -9.57 -17.63 -19.80
CA ILE A 31 -9.31 -16.16 -19.65
C ILE A 31 -8.76 -15.77 -18.25
N ASP A 32 -7.99 -14.70 -17.98
CA ASP A 32 -7.45 -13.58 -18.79
C ASP A 32 -5.90 -13.52 -18.76
N TYR A 33 -5.26 -14.03 -17.69
CA TYR A 33 -3.86 -13.68 -17.34
C TYR A 33 -2.79 -14.37 -18.21
N GLY A 34 -3.15 -15.40 -18.97
CA GLY A 34 -2.27 -16.18 -19.85
C GLY A 34 -1.74 -15.47 -21.11
N HIS A 35 -1.72 -14.14 -21.15
CA HIS A 35 -1.14 -13.33 -22.25
C HIS A 35 -0.06 -12.35 -21.80
N PHE A 36 0.29 -12.28 -20.50
CA PHE A 36 1.17 -11.23 -19.98
C PHE A 36 2.68 -11.51 -20.08
N ILE A 37 3.12 -12.69 -20.53
CA ILE A 37 4.55 -13.03 -20.68
C ILE A 37 5.08 -12.60 -22.06
N ASN A 38 5.06 -11.28 -22.33
CA ASN A 38 5.95 -10.59 -23.30
C ASN A 38 5.77 -9.05 -23.22
N LEU A 39 5.89 -8.48 -22.02
CA LEU A 39 5.77 -7.03 -21.78
C LEU A 39 7.11 -6.25 -21.81
N ARG A 40 8.19 -6.85 -22.32
CA ARG A 40 9.39 -6.09 -22.72
C ARG A 40 9.27 -5.70 -24.19
N PRO A 41 8.85 -4.46 -24.53
CA PRO A 41 9.07 -3.95 -25.87
C PRO A 41 10.59 -3.89 -26.12
N PRO A 42 11.08 -4.19 -27.34
CA PRO A 42 12.47 -3.94 -27.68
C PRO A 42 12.75 -2.45 -27.55
N LEU A 43 13.75 -2.09 -26.74
CA LEU A 43 14.31 -0.73 -26.71
C LEU A 43 14.95 -0.44 -28.08
N GLN A 44 14.17 0.09 -29.01
CA GLN A 44 14.73 0.69 -30.22
C GLN A 44 15.61 1.87 -29.81
N ALA A 45 16.92 1.68 -29.98
CA ALA A 45 17.90 2.73 -29.80
C ALA A 45 17.72 3.78 -30.90
N ALA A 46 16.86 4.76 -30.65
CA ALA A 46 16.71 5.93 -31.49
C ALA A 46 17.96 6.82 -31.38
N ALA A 47 19.00 6.47 -32.12
CA ALA A 47 20.15 7.32 -32.36
C ALA A 47 19.70 8.52 -33.20
N ALA A 48 19.45 9.66 -32.55
CA ALA A 48 19.21 10.94 -33.18
C ALA A 48 19.99 12.03 -32.42
N ALA A 49 20.67 12.90 -33.16
CA ALA A 49 21.70 13.80 -32.67
C ALA A 49 21.28 14.63 -31.44
N ALA A 50 22.14 14.63 -30.41
CA ALA A 50 22.01 15.53 -29.28
C ALA A 50 22.50 16.94 -29.66
N PRO A 51 21.71 18.00 -29.48
CA PRO A 51 22.27 19.32 -29.26
C PRO A 51 22.95 19.37 -27.88
N GLY A 52 23.98 20.21 -27.74
CA GLY A 52 24.84 20.29 -26.55
C GLY A 52 24.13 20.71 -25.26
N PRO A 53 24.85 20.71 -24.12
CA PRO A 53 24.25 20.91 -22.81
C PRO A 53 23.72 22.34 -22.66
N ALA A 54 22.40 22.49 -22.74
CA ALA A 54 21.72 23.71 -22.32
C ALA A 54 21.89 23.86 -20.79
N GLU A 55 22.46 24.98 -20.35
CA GLU A 55 22.53 25.35 -18.93
C GLU A 55 21.15 25.22 -18.28
N ASN A 56 21.07 24.55 -17.13
CA ASN A 56 19.92 24.65 -16.24
C ASN A 56 19.87 26.05 -15.60
N ARG A 57 19.46 27.06 -16.38
CA ARG A 57 19.03 28.34 -15.81
C ARG A 57 17.69 28.11 -15.12
N GLU A 58 17.75 28.00 -13.79
CA GLU A 58 16.57 28.02 -12.95
C GLU A 58 15.80 29.32 -13.21
N THR A 59 14.63 29.21 -13.84
CA THR A 59 13.68 30.33 -13.88
C THR A 59 13.26 30.63 -12.44
N PRO A 60 13.36 31.88 -11.96
CA PRO A 60 13.05 32.21 -10.58
C PRO A 60 11.60 31.86 -10.26
N GLU A 61 11.35 31.42 -9.02
CA GLU A 61 9.99 31.11 -8.56
C GLU A 61 9.07 32.31 -8.78
N MET A 62 8.12 32.17 -9.69
CA MET A 62 7.06 33.16 -9.90
C MET A 62 6.17 33.15 -8.65
N ARG A 63 6.51 34.02 -7.69
CA ARG A 63 5.70 34.30 -6.51
C ARG A 63 4.38 34.87 -6.98
N TYR A 64 3.34 34.03 -7.00
CA TYR A 64 1.98 34.52 -7.13
C TYR A 64 1.62 35.31 -5.88
N ASN A 65 1.66 36.64 -6.00
CA ASN A 65 0.99 37.54 -5.06
C ASN A 65 -0.50 37.16 -5.03
N ILE A 66 -0.98 36.76 -3.86
CA ILE A 66 -2.40 36.58 -3.61
C ILE A 66 -2.97 37.96 -3.26
N PRO A 67 -3.97 38.50 -4.00
CA PRO A 67 -4.60 39.76 -3.64
C PRO A 67 -5.19 39.71 -2.22
N GLU A 68 -5.03 40.79 -1.45
CA GLU A 68 -5.32 40.83 -0.01
C GLU A 68 -6.81 41.02 0.32
N GLU A 69 -7.70 40.34 -0.41
CA GLU A 69 -9.16 40.51 -0.33
C GLU A 69 -9.88 39.31 0.32
N HIS A 70 -9.14 38.26 0.70
CA HIS A 70 -9.69 37.04 1.31
C HIS A 70 -9.27 36.81 2.78
N LEU A 71 -9.06 37.88 3.55
CA LEU A 71 -8.73 37.84 4.99
C LEU A 71 -9.76 38.49 5.93
N ARG A 72 -11.00 38.73 5.46
CA ARG A 72 -12.14 39.19 6.30
C ARG A 72 -13.32 38.23 6.27
N ALA A 73 -13.26 37.15 7.06
CA ALA A 73 -14.40 36.26 7.29
C ALA A 73 -14.36 35.48 8.62
N TYR A 74 -13.78 36.01 9.70
CA TYR A 74 -13.84 35.36 11.04
C TYR A 74 -13.83 36.33 12.25
N THR A 75 -14.64 37.39 12.17
CA THR A 75 -15.04 38.20 13.35
C THR A 75 -16.49 38.66 13.22
N GLY A 76 -17.44 37.77 13.52
CA GLY A 76 -18.88 38.08 13.47
C GLY A 76 -19.67 37.25 14.49
N LYS A 77 -20.34 37.92 15.41
CA LYS A 77 -21.27 37.29 16.37
C LYS A 77 -22.50 36.72 15.63
N PRO A 78 -23.13 35.64 16.11
CA PRO A 78 -24.35 35.13 15.49
C PRO A 78 -25.50 36.12 15.65
N SER A 79 -26.14 36.49 14.54
CA SER A 79 -27.41 37.20 14.55
C SER A 79 -28.56 36.21 14.75
N VAL A 80 -29.44 36.53 15.70
CA VAL A 80 -30.66 35.76 15.98
C VAL A 80 -31.78 36.26 15.03
N PRO A 81 -32.50 35.39 14.30
CA PRO A 81 -33.65 35.82 13.52
C PRO A 81 -34.84 36.18 14.44
N PRO A 82 -35.69 37.16 14.08
CA PRO A 82 -36.82 37.56 14.92
C PRO A 82 -37.88 36.45 15.01
N PRO A 83 -38.61 36.34 16.15
CA PRO A 83 -39.68 35.38 16.31
C PRO A 83 -40.94 35.80 15.52
N PRO A 84 -41.73 34.84 14.99
CA PRO A 84 -43.05 35.14 14.43
C PRO A 84 -44.02 35.59 15.53
N ALA A 85 -45.03 36.38 15.12
CA ALA A 85 -45.99 37.01 16.03
C ALA A 85 -46.86 35.99 16.79
N ARG A 86 -47.26 36.37 18.01
CA ARG A 86 -48.19 35.61 18.86
C ARG A 86 -49.61 35.65 18.30
N SER A 87 -50.30 34.51 18.34
CA SER A 87 -51.76 34.49 18.58
C SER A 87 -52.04 33.76 19.90
N SER A 88 -53.19 34.06 20.50
CA SER A 88 -53.52 33.73 21.89
C SER A 88 -54.52 32.60 22.02
N ALA A 89 -54.26 31.65 22.94
CA ALA A 89 -55.28 30.93 23.69
C ALA A 89 -54.70 30.41 25.01
N ALA A 90 -55.51 30.40 26.08
CA ALA A 90 -55.08 30.06 27.43
C ALA A 90 -55.36 28.60 27.82
N GLY A 91 -54.60 28.06 28.77
CA GLY A 91 -54.81 26.74 29.38
C GLY A 91 -53.83 26.52 30.54
N GLN A 92 -54.32 26.05 31.70
CA GLN A 92 -53.62 26.16 32.98
C GLN A 92 -52.92 24.85 33.44
N ASN A 93 -51.63 24.95 33.79
CA ASN A 93 -51.00 24.48 35.05
C ASN A 93 -51.09 22.95 35.47
N PRO A 94 -50.36 22.46 36.51
CA PRO A 94 -48.95 22.02 36.41
C PRO A 94 -48.65 20.60 37.00
N LYS A 95 -47.43 20.06 36.77
CA LYS A 95 -46.47 19.55 37.80
C LYS A 95 -45.30 18.72 37.23
N GLN A 96 -44.12 18.89 37.87
CA GLN A 96 -42.98 17.95 37.98
C GLN A 96 -42.24 17.51 36.68
N ASP A 97 -40.94 17.21 36.66
CA ASP A 97 -39.93 17.20 37.75
C ASP A 97 -38.54 17.66 37.28
N ARG A 98 -37.62 17.93 38.22
CA ARG A 98 -36.27 18.45 37.97
C ARG A 98 -35.25 17.34 37.69
N ARG A 99 -34.39 17.54 36.67
CA ARG A 99 -32.94 17.24 36.76
C ARG A 99 -32.16 17.98 35.67
N ALA A 100 -31.25 18.86 36.09
CA ALA A 100 -30.46 19.69 35.20
C ALA A 100 -29.10 19.02 34.88
N TYR A 101 -28.65 19.19 33.63
CA TYR A 101 -27.25 19.00 33.22
C TYR A 101 -26.76 20.37 32.73
N HIS A 102 -25.68 20.89 33.32
CA HIS A 102 -25.15 22.22 32.99
C HIS A 102 -23.73 22.09 32.41
N PRO A 103 -23.47 22.58 31.20
CA PRO A 103 -22.13 22.80 30.68
C PRO A 103 -21.74 24.28 30.80
N ALA A 104 -20.54 24.54 31.32
CA ALA A 104 -19.84 25.84 31.37
C ALA A 104 -18.34 25.52 31.61
N GLU A 105 -17.34 26.28 31.15
CA GLU A 105 -17.36 27.47 30.29
C GLU A 105 -16.02 27.60 29.51
N GLN A 106 -15.94 28.59 28.62
CA GLN A 106 -14.75 28.92 27.81
C GLN A 106 -13.92 30.04 28.49
N THR A 107 -12.65 30.23 28.10
CA THR A 107 -12.15 31.49 27.45
C THR A 107 -10.61 31.64 27.46
N LEU A 108 -10.14 32.36 26.43
CA LEU A 108 -8.77 32.77 26.07
C LEU A 108 -7.86 33.29 27.22
N MET A 109 -6.53 33.23 26.99
CA MET A 109 -5.73 34.44 26.74
C MET A 109 -4.39 34.12 26.05
N LEU A 110 -4.06 34.92 25.02
CA LEU A 110 -2.76 34.94 24.33
C LEU A 110 -2.14 36.31 24.59
N THR A 111 -1.06 36.36 25.38
CA THR A 111 -0.32 37.61 25.59
C THR A 111 1.19 37.35 25.49
N ARG A 112 1.88 38.16 24.69
CA ARG A 112 3.35 38.14 24.59
C ARG A 112 3.95 38.72 25.87
N TYR A 113 5.10 38.18 26.30
CA TYR A 113 6.09 38.98 27.03
C TYR A 113 7.50 38.54 26.64
N GLN A 114 8.32 39.49 26.16
CA GLN A 114 9.77 39.34 26.08
C GLN A 114 10.35 39.72 27.44
N GLY A 115 11.29 38.93 27.97
CA GLY A 115 11.80 39.14 29.33
C GLY A 115 13.13 38.46 29.57
N SER A 116 14.20 39.04 29.02
CA SER A 116 15.58 38.60 29.26
C SER A 116 15.94 38.71 30.75
N ARG A 117 16.32 37.61 31.40
CA ARG A 117 17.17 37.65 32.60
C ARG A 117 18.25 36.57 32.55
N LYS A 118 19.50 37.03 32.52
CA LYS A 118 20.67 36.24 32.92
C LYS A 118 20.57 36.00 34.42
N PHE A 119 20.88 34.80 34.90
CA PHE A 119 21.42 34.61 36.24
C PHE A 119 22.56 33.60 36.17
N ASN A 120 23.65 33.92 36.86
CA ASN A 120 24.92 33.21 36.81
C ASN A 120 25.20 32.69 38.23
N SER A 121 25.44 31.39 38.39
CA SER A 121 26.02 30.84 39.63
C SER A 121 26.68 29.48 39.40
N SER A 122 28.01 29.52 39.49
CA SER A 122 28.97 28.46 39.84
C SER A 122 28.68 27.81 41.21
N VAL A 123 29.22 26.68 41.72
CA VAL A 123 30.16 25.55 41.38
C VAL A 123 30.23 24.65 42.67
N PRO A 124 30.69 23.36 42.76
CA PRO A 124 31.28 22.41 41.78
C PRO A 124 30.55 21.03 41.69
N GLY A 125 31.15 20.04 41.01
CA GLY A 125 31.66 18.85 41.72
C GLY A 125 30.97 17.48 41.60
N ALA A 126 31.30 16.67 40.57
CA ALA A 126 31.68 15.25 40.69
C ALA A 126 32.07 14.70 39.31
N ALA A 127 33.20 14.01 39.19
CA ALA A 127 33.70 13.47 37.93
C ALA A 127 33.28 12.01 37.72
N CYS A 128 32.86 11.66 36.51
CA CYS A 128 32.99 10.31 35.99
C CYS A 128 33.25 10.36 34.47
N ALA A 129 34.48 10.10 34.06
CA ALA A 129 34.90 10.25 32.67
C ALA A 129 34.83 8.92 31.91
N VAL A 130 33.86 8.79 31.01
CA VAL A 130 33.86 7.75 29.98
C VAL A 130 34.39 8.37 28.68
N LYS A 131 35.64 8.04 28.32
CA LYS A 131 36.26 8.49 27.07
C LYS A 131 35.64 7.77 25.88
N LEU A 132 34.89 8.48 25.03
CA LEU A 132 34.50 7.98 23.71
C LEU A 132 35.43 8.56 22.65
N ALA A 133 36.25 7.70 22.02
CA ALA A 133 37.17 8.12 20.97
C ALA A 133 36.42 8.42 19.66
N PHE A 134 36.61 9.62 19.12
CA PHE A 134 35.99 10.07 17.87
C PHE A 134 37.01 9.92 16.72
N PHE A 135 36.95 8.81 15.98
CA PHE A 135 37.75 8.65 14.76
C PHE A 135 37.04 9.31 13.58
N LEU A 136 37.62 10.41 13.09
CA LEU A 136 37.09 11.16 11.95
C LEU A 136 37.86 10.80 10.67
N CYS A 137 37.48 9.71 10.00
CA CYS A 137 38.01 9.39 8.67
C CYS A 137 37.15 10.04 7.59
N ILE A 138 37.68 11.11 6.96
CA ILE A 138 37.10 11.70 5.77
C ILE A 138 37.44 10.80 4.58
N ALA A 139 36.48 9.99 4.15
CA ALA A 139 36.53 9.28 2.88
C ALA A 139 35.52 9.91 1.91
N ALA A 140 35.92 10.13 0.66
CA ALA A 140 35.06 10.68 -0.37
C ALA A 140 33.82 9.79 -0.56
N ALA A 141 32.63 10.33 -0.30
CA ALA A 141 31.41 9.55 -0.37
C ALA A 141 31.08 9.20 -1.83
N PRO A 142 31.03 7.91 -2.22
CA PRO A 142 30.28 7.54 -3.42
C PRO A 142 28.82 7.98 -3.23
N CYS A 143 28.10 8.25 -4.33
CA CYS A 143 26.68 8.58 -4.28
C CYS A 143 25.93 7.49 -3.51
N ALA A 144 25.61 7.75 -2.24
CA ALA A 144 25.05 6.76 -1.36
C ALA A 144 23.69 6.33 -1.91
N LEU A 145 23.60 5.08 -2.37
CA LEU A 145 22.34 4.38 -2.58
C LEU A 145 21.51 4.59 -1.33
N ALA A 146 20.34 5.23 -1.50
CA ALA A 146 19.52 5.66 -0.37
C ALA A 146 19.05 4.41 0.39
N GLY A 147 19.72 4.11 1.51
CA GLY A 147 19.46 2.93 2.31
C GLY A 147 18.01 2.84 2.76
N ASN A 148 17.53 1.62 2.92
CA ASN A 148 16.28 1.32 3.58
C ASN A 148 16.49 1.45 5.11
N TYR A 149 15.48 1.95 5.82
CA TYR A 149 15.52 2.13 7.27
C TYR A 149 14.23 1.63 7.92
N ASP A 150 14.40 0.90 9.02
CA ASP A 150 13.36 0.52 9.96
C ASP A 150 13.34 1.49 11.15
N ILE A 151 12.63 1.15 12.23
CA ILE A 151 12.67 1.87 13.51
C ILE A 151 12.89 0.88 14.64
N SER A 152 13.88 1.15 15.48
CA SER A 152 14.14 0.44 16.73
C SER A 152 13.45 1.12 17.91
N TYR A 153 13.02 0.33 18.90
CA TYR A 153 12.47 0.81 20.17
C TYR A 153 13.21 0.29 21.41
N LEU A 154 13.86 -0.87 21.32
CA LEU A 154 14.64 -1.50 22.38
C LEU A 154 15.59 -2.54 21.77
N TRP A 155 16.76 -2.73 22.40
CA TRP A 155 17.58 -3.94 22.28
C TRP A 155 17.87 -4.48 23.68
N HIS A 156 17.75 -5.80 23.88
CA HIS A 156 17.90 -6.45 25.18
C HIS A 156 18.40 -7.90 25.03
N THR A 157 19.18 -8.42 25.97
CA THR A 157 19.74 -9.78 25.91
C THR A 157 18.71 -10.87 26.23
N ASP A 158 17.79 -10.60 27.16
CA ASP A 158 16.62 -11.45 27.44
C ASP A 158 15.44 -11.10 26.49
N PRO A 159 14.90 -12.06 25.72
CA PRO A 159 13.77 -11.83 24.83
C PRO A 159 12.46 -11.54 25.58
N ALA A 160 12.25 -12.05 26.80
CA ALA A 160 11.01 -11.81 27.56
C ALA A 160 10.80 -10.32 27.86
N GLN A 161 11.90 -9.59 28.11
CA GLN A 161 11.88 -8.14 28.28
C GLN A 161 11.51 -7.40 26.99
N VAL A 162 11.91 -7.92 25.82
CA VAL A 162 11.50 -7.38 24.51
C VAL A 162 10.00 -7.57 24.28
N THR A 163 9.46 -8.75 24.59
CA THR A 163 8.02 -9.04 24.55
C THR A 163 7.23 -8.14 25.51
N ALA A 164 7.70 -7.98 26.76
CA ALA A 164 7.08 -7.08 27.73
C ALA A 164 7.12 -5.61 27.28
N TYR A 165 8.21 -5.17 26.67
CA TYR A 165 8.35 -3.82 26.14
C TYR A 165 7.46 -3.59 24.92
N LYS A 166 7.31 -4.58 24.03
CA LYS A 166 6.35 -4.55 22.90
C LYS A 166 4.93 -4.30 23.37
N THR A 167 4.49 -4.94 24.46
CA THR A 167 3.18 -4.68 25.06
C THR A 167 3.05 -3.22 25.53
N LYS A 168 4.09 -2.63 26.13
CA LYS A 168 4.09 -1.21 26.56
C LYS A 168 4.05 -0.26 25.35
N VAL A 169 4.91 -0.47 24.35
CA VAL A 169 4.95 0.33 23.11
C VAL A 169 3.61 0.25 22.37
N GLY A 170 3.02 -0.93 22.24
CA GLY A 170 1.72 -1.13 21.59
C GLY A 170 0.57 -0.42 22.30
N LYS A 171 0.54 -0.41 23.63
CA LYS A 171 -0.44 0.37 24.42
C LYS A 171 -0.34 1.88 24.20
N ILE A 172 0.83 2.39 23.82
CA ILE A 172 1.11 3.83 23.66
C ILE A 172 0.90 4.29 22.22
N LEU A 173 1.37 3.50 21.24
CA LEU A 173 1.29 3.83 19.81
C LEU A 173 0.00 3.34 19.15
N GLY A 174 -0.79 2.53 19.85
CA GLY A 174 -2.10 2.03 19.40
C GLY A 174 -2.02 0.68 18.68
N PRO A 175 -3.19 0.01 18.50
CA PRO A 175 -3.26 -1.36 18.01
C PRO A 175 -2.68 -1.54 16.61
N ASP A 176 -2.91 -0.60 15.68
CA ASP A 176 -2.42 -0.74 14.30
C ASP A 176 -0.89 -0.65 14.19
N VAL A 177 -0.22 0.10 15.08
CA VAL A 177 1.25 0.08 15.20
C VAL A 177 1.71 -1.20 15.90
N ALA A 178 1.03 -1.61 16.97
CA ALA A 178 1.34 -2.85 17.71
C ALA A 178 1.33 -4.09 16.80
N ARG A 179 0.36 -4.15 15.86
CA ARG A 179 0.23 -5.17 14.80
C ARG A 179 1.35 -5.18 13.76
N ARG A 180 2.26 -4.20 13.77
CA ARG A 180 3.41 -4.07 12.87
C ARG A 180 4.74 -4.00 13.66
N LEU A 181 4.71 -4.36 14.95
CA LEU A 181 5.90 -4.51 15.78
C LEU A 181 6.45 -5.94 15.70
N HIS A 182 7.72 -6.06 15.31
CA HIS A 182 8.43 -7.32 15.18
C HIS A 182 9.49 -7.42 16.29
N GLU A 183 9.49 -8.57 16.97
CA GLU A 183 10.64 -9.01 17.76
C GLU A 183 11.63 -9.65 16.80
N VAL A 184 12.92 -9.35 16.95
CA VAL A 184 13.98 -9.78 16.03
C VAL A 184 15.23 -10.23 16.78
N ARG A 185 16.03 -11.10 16.16
CA ARG A 185 17.33 -11.52 16.70
C ARG A 185 18.46 -10.76 15.98
N GLY A 186 19.22 -9.98 16.75
CA GLY A 186 20.52 -9.46 16.36
C GLY A 186 21.63 -10.45 16.68
N LYS A 187 22.91 -10.04 16.54
CA LYS A 187 24.06 -10.92 16.81
C LYS A 187 24.08 -11.40 18.27
N ASP A 188 23.99 -10.46 19.21
CA ASP A 188 24.20 -10.71 20.64
C ASP A 188 23.00 -10.30 21.53
N ALA A 189 21.91 -9.84 20.91
CA ALA A 189 20.73 -9.33 21.60
C ALA A 189 19.45 -9.47 20.74
N TYR A 190 18.30 -9.44 21.40
CA TYR A 190 16.97 -9.36 20.78
C TYR A 190 16.53 -7.90 20.67
N GLY A 191 15.88 -7.55 19.56
CA GLY A 191 15.41 -6.19 19.27
C GLY A 191 13.90 -6.11 19.15
N LEU A 192 13.32 -4.97 19.54
CA LEU A 192 11.97 -4.59 19.14
C LEU A 192 12.05 -3.56 18.00
N ILE A 193 11.52 -3.91 16.83
CA ILE A 193 11.52 -3.03 15.66
C ILE A 193 10.12 -2.85 15.06
N TYR A 194 9.99 -1.83 14.22
CA TYR A 194 8.88 -1.62 13.29
C TYR A 194 9.44 -1.64 11.88
N ARG A 195 9.31 -2.81 11.24
CA ARG A 195 9.79 -3.08 9.88
C ARG A 195 8.99 -2.23 8.90
N ARG A 196 9.70 -1.57 7.99
CA ARG A 196 9.12 -0.61 7.02
C ARG A 196 9.96 -0.46 5.76
N SER A 197 11.29 -0.64 5.85
CA SER A 197 12.19 -0.41 4.71
C SER A 197 12.02 0.97 4.05
N GLY A 198 11.77 2.02 4.84
CA GLY A 198 11.52 3.39 4.36
C GLY A 198 12.80 4.18 4.11
N GLY A 199 12.78 5.22 3.28
CA GLY A 199 13.90 6.15 3.16
C GLY A 199 14.20 6.90 4.46
N LEU A 200 15.46 7.32 4.65
CA LEU A 200 15.96 7.92 5.89
C LEU A 200 15.11 9.10 6.42
N ASP A 201 14.63 9.98 5.55
CA ASP A 201 13.83 11.14 5.97
C ASP A 201 12.41 10.75 6.42
N SER A 202 11.81 9.74 5.78
CA SER A 202 10.56 9.12 6.24
C SER A 202 10.79 8.44 7.59
N ALA A 203 11.88 7.68 7.73
CA ALA A 203 12.26 7.01 8.97
C ALA A 203 12.45 7.98 10.14
N LYS A 204 13.21 9.07 9.94
CA LYS A 204 13.38 10.15 10.93
C LYS A 204 12.05 10.79 11.32
N THR A 205 11.14 10.99 10.35
CA THR A 205 9.82 11.59 10.61
C THR A 205 8.96 10.69 11.51
N VAL A 206 8.86 9.41 11.19
CA VAL A 206 8.07 8.45 11.98
C VAL A 206 8.71 8.22 13.35
N ALA A 207 10.04 8.05 13.43
CA ALA A 207 10.77 7.89 14.69
C ALA A 207 10.51 9.08 15.64
N ARG A 208 10.64 10.33 15.16
CA ARG A 208 10.32 11.53 15.96
C ARG A 208 8.87 11.56 16.47
N SER A 209 7.92 11.10 15.66
CA SER A 209 6.50 11.01 16.03
C SER A 209 6.29 10.00 17.15
N HIS A 210 6.88 8.80 17.03
CA HIS A 210 6.78 7.74 18.02
C HIS A 210 7.49 8.14 19.32
N SER A 211 8.72 8.66 19.25
CA SER A 211 9.47 9.14 20.42
C SER A 211 8.69 10.16 21.24
N ARG A 212 7.98 11.10 20.60
CA ARG A 212 7.15 12.09 21.31
C ARG A 212 6.06 11.43 22.17
N LEU A 213 5.46 10.32 21.70
CA LEU A 213 4.40 9.61 22.42
C LEU A 213 4.95 8.68 23.51
N LEU A 214 6.13 8.10 23.26
CA LEU A 214 6.84 7.17 24.14
C LEU A 214 7.49 7.88 25.33
N THR A 215 8.28 8.93 25.10
CA THR A 215 8.99 9.65 26.17
C THR A 215 8.01 10.40 27.09
N ALA A 216 6.88 10.88 26.56
CA ALA A 216 5.78 11.44 27.35
C ALA A 216 5.11 10.43 28.31
N ARG A 217 5.50 9.15 28.25
CA ARG A 217 5.05 8.05 29.13
C ARG A 217 6.22 7.24 29.71
N GLY A 218 7.42 7.81 29.74
CA GLY A 218 8.59 7.21 30.37
C GLY A 218 9.21 6.03 29.62
N LEU A 219 8.94 5.86 28.32
CA LEU A 219 9.65 4.89 27.47
C LEU A 219 10.76 5.57 26.66
N GLU A 220 11.72 4.77 26.20
CA GLU A 220 12.86 5.24 25.40
C GLU A 220 12.41 5.81 24.04
N PRO A 221 13.18 6.76 23.48
CA PRO A 221 12.90 7.28 22.15
C PRO A 221 13.14 6.21 21.07
N ALA A 222 12.22 6.14 20.12
CA ALA A 222 12.38 5.37 18.90
C ALA A 222 13.47 5.97 18.00
N VAL A 223 14.31 5.12 17.39
CA VAL A 223 15.44 5.54 16.53
C VAL A 223 15.39 4.86 15.15
N PRO A 224 15.71 5.58 14.05
CA PRO A 224 15.81 4.97 12.74
C PRO A 224 17.09 4.14 12.64
N ILE A 225 16.98 2.87 12.22
CA ILE A 225 18.11 1.96 12.01
C ILE A 225 18.15 1.51 10.55
N PRO A 226 19.32 1.20 9.96
CA PRO A 226 19.39 0.58 8.63
C PRO A 226 18.58 -0.70 8.63
N ALA A 227 17.72 -0.89 7.62
CA ALA A 227 16.92 -2.10 7.47
C ALA A 227 17.81 -3.28 7.07
N GLN A 228 17.51 -4.45 7.62
CA GLN A 228 18.21 -5.71 7.37
C GLN A 228 17.18 -6.84 7.22
N ASP A 229 17.62 -8.00 6.79
CA ASP A 229 16.82 -9.22 6.81
C ASP A 229 16.85 -9.84 8.21
N TRP A 230 16.15 -9.16 9.12
CA TRP A 230 16.08 -9.51 10.52
C TRP A 230 15.44 -10.90 10.71
N ALA A 231 16.20 -11.83 11.29
CA ALA A 231 15.65 -13.12 11.70
C ALA A 231 14.60 -12.90 12.80
N SER A 232 13.43 -13.53 12.63
CA SER A 232 12.46 -13.64 13.73
C SER A 232 13.00 -14.61 14.79
N PRO A 233 12.76 -14.40 16.10
CA PRO A 233 13.12 -15.37 17.13
C PRO A 233 12.40 -16.69 16.87
N GLN A 234 13.15 -17.70 16.43
CA GLN A 234 12.63 -19.06 16.25
C GLN A 234 12.30 -19.70 17.60
N VAL A 235 11.13 -20.31 17.69
CA VAL A 235 10.95 -21.53 18.49
C VAL A 235 11.77 -22.63 17.79
N PRO A 236 12.54 -23.49 18.49
CA PRO A 236 13.55 -24.34 17.89
C PRO A 236 13.07 -25.17 16.68
N GLU A 237 13.89 -25.14 15.65
CA GLU A 237 13.61 -25.68 14.31
C GLU A 237 13.55 -27.22 14.33
N ALA A 238 12.36 -27.78 14.14
CA ALA A 238 12.20 -29.19 13.81
C ALA A 238 12.60 -29.41 12.34
N ALA A 239 13.51 -30.36 12.10
CA ALA A 239 14.14 -30.56 10.79
C ALA A 239 13.12 -30.83 9.67
N ALA A 240 13.32 -30.16 8.53
CA ALA A 240 12.47 -30.32 7.35
C ALA A 240 12.65 -31.72 6.70
N PRO A 241 11.55 -32.43 6.37
CA PRO A 241 11.61 -33.63 5.52
C PRO A 241 11.83 -33.26 4.04
N PRO A 242 12.37 -34.18 3.22
CA PRO A 242 12.77 -33.89 1.84
C PRO A 242 11.59 -33.69 0.89
N ALA A 243 11.82 -32.90 -0.17
CA ALA A 243 10.81 -32.52 -1.16
C ALA A 243 10.27 -33.73 -1.96
N VAL A 244 8.95 -33.87 -2.02
CA VAL A 244 8.26 -34.81 -2.90
C VAL A 244 7.76 -34.07 -4.14
N THR A 245 8.19 -34.51 -5.32
CA THR A 245 7.80 -33.94 -6.61
C THR A 245 6.41 -34.44 -7.04
N ALA A 246 5.37 -33.61 -6.85
CA ALA A 246 4.05 -33.86 -7.38
C ALA A 246 3.89 -33.25 -8.79
N LYS A 247 3.84 -34.12 -9.80
CA LYS A 247 3.55 -33.76 -11.21
C LYS A 247 2.04 -33.61 -11.39
N ALA A 248 1.56 -32.42 -11.72
CA ALA A 248 0.13 -32.16 -11.98
C ALA A 248 -0.21 -32.26 -13.48
N GLU A 249 -1.19 -33.09 -13.82
CA GLU A 249 -1.81 -33.14 -15.15
C GLU A 249 -2.95 -32.10 -15.29
N PRO A 250 -3.32 -31.70 -16.52
CA PRO A 250 -4.19 -30.55 -16.75
C PRO A 250 -5.67 -30.86 -16.50
N ALA A 251 -6.30 -30.11 -15.59
CA ALA A 251 -7.75 -30.11 -15.43
C ALA A 251 -8.43 -29.31 -16.57
N ALA A 252 -9.46 -29.88 -17.18
CA ALA A 252 -10.19 -29.29 -18.31
C ALA A 252 -10.96 -28.01 -17.91
N ALA A 253 -11.15 -27.13 -18.89
CA ALA A 253 -11.89 -25.88 -18.70
C ALA A 253 -13.39 -26.14 -18.44
N ILE A 254 -13.90 -25.58 -17.35
CA ILE A 254 -15.33 -25.46 -17.06
C ILE A 254 -15.57 -23.98 -16.69
N GLU A 255 -16.54 -23.35 -17.35
CA GLU A 255 -17.01 -21.99 -17.03
C GLU A 255 -17.38 -21.87 -15.54
N PRO A 256 -16.99 -20.79 -14.84
CA PRO A 256 -17.12 -20.75 -13.39
C PRO A 256 -18.57 -20.57 -12.96
N ALA A 257 -19.14 -21.61 -12.32
CA ALA A 257 -20.17 -21.40 -11.32
C ALA A 257 -19.65 -20.39 -10.28
N SER A 258 -20.49 -19.45 -9.85
CA SER A 258 -20.08 -18.38 -8.93
C SER A 258 -19.45 -18.96 -7.67
N SER A 259 -18.30 -18.43 -7.27
CA SER A 259 -17.57 -18.97 -6.12
C SER A 259 -18.37 -18.80 -4.83
N SER A 260 -18.05 -19.62 -3.84
CA SER A 260 -18.48 -19.44 -2.44
C SER A 260 -18.23 -18.01 -1.95
N LEU A 261 -17.08 -17.45 -2.29
CA LEU A 261 -16.69 -16.08 -1.94
C LEU A 261 -17.54 -15.01 -2.63
N GLU A 262 -17.82 -15.16 -3.92
CA GLU A 262 -18.63 -14.21 -4.67
C GLU A 262 -20.06 -14.13 -4.15
N SER A 263 -20.66 -15.29 -3.86
CA SER A 263 -21.98 -15.37 -3.24
C SER A 263 -21.99 -14.71 -1.85
N LYS A 264 -20.99 -14.99 -0.99
CA LYS A 264 -20.83 -14.34 0.33
C LYS A 264 -20.72 -12.80 0.22
N VAL A 265 -19.93 -12.29 -0.73
CA VAL A 265 -19.73 -10.84 -0.91
C VAL A 265 -20.98 -10.17 -1.47
N GLU A 266 -21.62 -10.77 -2.48
CA GLU A 266 -22.89 -10.27 -3.02
C GLU A 266 -23.98 -10.22 -1.95
N ASP A 267 -24.15 -11.27 -1.15
CA ASP A 267 -25.17 -11.29 -0.10
C ASP A 267 -24.89 -10.33 1.06
N TYR A 268 -23.61 -10.11 1.39
CA TYR A 268 -23.18 -9.05 2.29
C TYR A 268 -23.56 -7.66 1.75
N ILE A 269 -23.23 -7.35 0.49
CA ILE A 269 -23.59 -6.08 -0.16
C ILE A 269 -25.11 -5.91 -0.26
N LYS A 270 -25.87 -6.96 -0.62
CA LYS A 270 -27.35 -6.95 -0.62
C LYS A 270 -27.91 -6.70 0.79
N ASN A 271 -27.33 -7.27 1.84
CA ASN A 271 -27.73 -6.99 3.23
C ASN A 271 -27.50 -5.51 3.60
N LEU A 272 -26.33 -4.95 3.26
CA LEU A 272 -26.04 -3.54 3.47
C LEU A 272 -26.97 -2.61 2.69
N ARG A 273 -27.38 -3.00 1.48
CA ARG A 273 -28.38 -2.27 0.68
C ARG A 273 -29.77 -2.32 1.31
N ARG A 274 -30.23 -3.49 1.76
CA ARG A 274 -31.50 -3.64 2.51
C ARG A 274 -31.53 -2.80 3.79
N ARG A 275 -30.39 -2.63 4.47
CA ARG A 275 -30.23 -1.80 5.68
C ARG A 275 -29.98 -0.31 5.39
N GLY A 276 -29.92 0.12 4.12
CA GLY A 276 -29.63 1.49 3.73
C GLY A 276 -28.19 1.98 4.02
N LEU A 277 -27.29 1.07 4.39
CA LEU A 277 -25.88 1.36 4.69
C LEU A 277 -25.04 1.56 3.42
N ILE A 278 -25.40 0.87 2.34
CA ILE A 278 -25.02 1.18 0.96
C ILE A 278 -26.30 1.59 0.22
N LYS A 279 -26.31 2.76 -0.42
CA LYS A 279 -27.50 3.29 -1.10
C LYS A 279 -27.60 2.77 -2.53
N GLY A 280 -28.82 2.77 -3.08
CA GLY A 280 -29.08 2.31 -4.47
C GLY A 280 -28.27 3.08 -5.53
N ASN A 281 -27.89 4.33 -5.25
CA ASN A 281 -27.04 5.15 -6.15
C ASN A 281 -25.52 4.99 -5.90
N GLU A 282 -25.11 3.93 -5.21
CA GLU A 282 -23.73 3.59 -4.92
C GLU A 282 -23.37 2.29 -5.64
N ARG A 283 -22.39 2.40 -6.55
CA ARG A 283 -21.84 1.32 -7.36
C ARG A 283 -20.66 0.70 -6.61
N THR A 284 -20.53 -0.61 -6.72
CA THR A 284 -19.47 -1.38 -6.06
C THR A 284 -18.73 -2.22 -7.10
N ALA A 285 -17.41 -2.21 -7.08
CA ALA A 285 -16.59 -3.14 -7.85
C ALA A 285 -15.61 -3.86 -6.92
N TRP A 286 -15.50 -5.18 -7.10
CA TRP A 286 -14.68 -6.06 -6.28
C TRP A 286 -13.95 -7.06 -7.16
N LEU A 287 -12.69 -7.33 -6.84
CA LEU A 287 -11.90 -8.38 -7.48
C LEU A 287 -10.94 -8.98 -6.45
N ILE A 288 -10.91 -10.31 -6.37
CA ILE A 288 -9.93 -11.06 -5.57
C ILE A 288 -9.26 -12.09 -6.47
N TYR A 289 -7.93 -12.15 -6.43
CA TYR A 289 -7.11 -13.05 -7.26
C TYR A 289 -6.08 -13.77 -6.39
N ASP A 290 -6.16 -15.09 -6.37
CA ASP A 290 -5.18 -15.96 -5.73
C ASP A 290 -3.94 -16.06 -6.63
N LEU A 291 -2.84 -15.40 -6.23
CA LEU A 291 -1.61 -15.37 -7.01
C LEU A 291 -0.84 -16.69 -6.93
N LYS A 292 -1.11 -17.54 -5.92
CA LYS A 292 -0.45 -18.83 -5.75
C LYS A 292 -1.09 -19.91 -6.63
N ALA A 293 -2.41 -19.90 -6.74
CA ALA A 293 -3.14 -20.82 -7.63
C ALA A 293 -3.38 -20.26 -9.04
N ASP A 294 -2.84 -19.08 -9.35
CA ASP A 294 -3.14 -18.30 -10.56
C ASP A 294 -4.65 -18.26 -10.90
N LYS A 295 -5.48 -17.95 -9.89
CA LYS A 295 -6.95 -18.11 -10.00
C LYS A 295 -7.72 -16.87 -9.52
N LYS A 296 -8.62 -16.36 -10.37
CA LYS A 296 -9.63 -15.36 -9.98
C LYS A 296 -10.66 -16.02 -9.04
N LEU A 297 -10.85 -15.43 -7.85
CA LEU A 297 -11.79 -15.92 -6.84
C LEU A 297 -13.09 -15.10 -6.79
N LEU A 298 -13.04 -13.84 -7.22
CA LEU A 298 -14.16 -12.89 -7.18
C LEU A 298 -14.08 -11.94 -8.38
N SER A 299 -15.21 -11.71 -9.06
CA SER A 299 -15.35 -10.67 -10.09
C SER A 299 -16.72 -9.99 -10.04
N ILE A 300 -16.80 -8.84 -9.37
CA ILE A 300 -18.01 -8.00 -9.34
C ILE A 300 -17.71 -6.69 -10.05
N ASN A 301 -18.40 -6.43 -11.15
CA ASN A 301 -18.29 -5.20 -11.95
C ASN A 301 -16.85 -4.86 -12.41
N GLU A 302 -16.00 -5.88 -12.64
CA GLU A 302 -14.54 -5.67 -12.67
C GLU A 302 -14.06 -4.71 -13.76
N ASP A 303 -14.70 -4.72 -14.93
CA ASP A 303 -14.33 -3.87 -16.07
C ASP A 303 -15.05 -2.50 -16.10
N ILE A 304 -15.94 -2.21 -15.14
CA ILE A 304 -16.64 -0.91 -15.10
C ILE A 304 -15.65 0.21 -14.71
N PRO A 305 -15.45 1.26 -15.54
CA PRO A 305 -14.59 2.38 -15.17
C PRO A 305 -15.26 3.28 -14.12
N LEU A 306 -14.80 3.16 -12.88
CA LEU A 306 -15.19 4.00 -11.75
C LEU A 306 -14.20 5.17 -11.60
N GLU A 307 -14.53 6.17 -10.76
CA GLU A 307 -13.55 7.16 -10.32
C GLU A 307 -12.27 6.47 -9.80
N ALA A 308 -11.11 7.09 -10.01
CA ALA A 308 -9.84 6.54 -9.52
C ALA A 308 -9.42 7.12 -8.16
N ALA A 309 -9.88 8.31 -7.80
CA ALA A 309 -9.38 9.05 -6.64
C ALA A 309 -7.83 9.09 -6.60
N SER A 310 -7.23 8.55 -5.53
CA SER A 310 -5.77 8.40 -5.39
C SER A 310 -5.22 7.03 -5.83
N LEU A 311 -6.07 6.12 -6.30
CA LEU A 311 -5.68 4.76 -6.71
C LEU A 311 -4.83 4.75 -7.99
N ILE A 312 -4.86 5.80 -8.82
CA ILE A 312 -3.95 5.96 -9.99
C ILE A 312 -2.51 6.33 -9.63
N LYS A 313 -2.18 6.56 -8.35
CA LYS A 313 -0.84 7.01 -7.94
C LYS A 313 0.27 5.97 -8.22
N PRO A 314 0.09 4.66 -7.98
CA PRO A 314 1.02 3.62 -8.43
C PRO A 314 1.26 3.63 -9.94
N PHE A 315 0.25 3.93 -10.75
CA PHE A 315 0.40 4.00 -12.22
C PHE A 315 1.30 5.18 -12.64
N ILE A 316 1.17 6.33 -11.96
CA ILE A 316 2.06 7.48 -12.13
C ILE A 316 3.50 7.13 -11.71
N ALA A 317 3.68 6.36 -10.64
CA ALA A 317 4.99 5.91 -10.20
C ALA A 317 5.65 4.96 -11.22
N MET A 318 4.93 3.94 -11.71
CA MET A 318 5.40 3.05 -12.78
C MET A 318 5.77 3.82 -14.06
N ALA A 319 4.90 4.74 -14.49
CA ALA A 319 5.18 5.58 -15.65
C ALA A 319 6.46 6.42 -15.47
N TYR A 320 6.83 6.79 -14.24
CA TYR A 320 8.11 7.43 -13.97
C TYR A 320 9.28 6.44 -13.99
N PHE A 321 9.14 5.24 -13.41
CA PHE A 321 10.21 4.24 -13.41
C PHE A 321 10.55 3.73 -14.82
N HIS A 322 9.59 3.60 -15.72
CA HIS A 322 9.89 3.33 -17.14
C HIS A 322 10.77 4.44 -17.74
N GLN A 323 10.54 5.70 -17.39
CA GLN A 323 11.37 6.81 -17.86
C GLN A 323 12.74 6.86 -17.18
N VAL A 324 12.91 6.24 -16.00
CA VAL A 324 14.21 6.05 -15.34
C VAL A 324 15.00 4.93 -16.02
N GLU A 325 14.36 3.77 -16.27
CA GLU A 325 14.96 2.63 -16.97
C GLU A 325 15.42 3.01 -18.38
N ALA A 326 14.64 3.83 -19.08
CA ALA A 326 15.02 4.39 -20.38
C ALA A 326 16.01 5.58 -20.31
N GLY A 327 16.61 5.87 -19.15
CA GLY A 327 17.62 6.93 -18.98
C GLY A 327 17.12 8.38 -19.03
N ARG A 328 15.81 8.61 -19.16
CA ARG A 328 15.19 9.94 -19.38
C ARG A 328 14.77 10.65 -18.08
N LYS A 329 14.89 10.01 -16.92
CA LYS A 329 14.63 10.57 -15.56
C LYS A 329 15.60 9.98 -14.54
N ILE A 330 15.80 10.70 -13.43
CA ILE A 330 16.75 10.34 -12.36
C ILE A 330 16.01 9.98 -11.08
N TYR A 331 16.25 8.78 -10.56
CA TYR A 331 15.74 8.31 -9.28
C TYR A 331 16.74 8.50 -8.14
N ASN A 332 16.86 9.75 -7.66
CA ASN A 332 17.70 10.10 -6.51
C ASN A 332 16.87 10.23 -5.21
N SER A 333 17.52 10.52 -4.08
CA SER A 333 16.90 10.70 -2.76
C SER A 333 15.72 11.68 -2.75
N ARG A 334 15.83 12.81 -3.47
CA ARG A 334 14.76 13.82 -3.60
C ARG A 334 13.55 13.29 -4.36
N THR A 335 13.77 12.57 -5.46
CA THR A 335 12.70 11.88 -6.21
C THR A 335 12.07 10.78 -5.37
N ARG A 336 12.87 9.96 -4.68
CA ARG A 336 12.41 8.89 -3.78
C ARG A 336 11.52 9.42 -2.66
N ALA A 337 11.95 10.46 -1.94
CA ALA A 337 11.12 11.10 -0.91
C ALA A 337 9.80 11.66 -1.47
N ARG A 338 9.76 12.10 -2.74
CA ARG A 338 8.50 12.48 -3.40
C ARG A 338 7.62 11.28 -3.76
N MET A 339 8.21 10.17 -4.20
CA MET A 339 7.48 8.94 -4.52
C MET A 339 6.92 8.24 -3.27
N GLU A 340 7.67 8.17 -2.17
CA GLU A 340 7.19 7.65 -0.89
C GLU A 340 5.96 8.44 -0.42
N ARG A 341 6.04 9.78 -0.41
CA ARG A 341 4.88 10.64 -0.08
C ARG A 341 3.71 10.51 -1.05
N LEU A 342 3.97 10.19 -2.32
CA LEU A 342 2.94 9.99 -3.34
C LEU A 342 2.16 8.69 -3.06
N ILE A 343 2.84 7.60 -2.66
CA ILE A 343 2.21 6.30 -2.39
C ILE A 343 1.66 6.24 -0.96
N GLN A 344 2.53 6.37 0.05
CA GLN A 344 2.24 6.20 1.48
C GLN A 344 1.27 7.28 2.00
N ASP A 345 1.72 8.54 2.03
CA ASP A 345 0.92 9.68 2.51
C ASP A 345 -0.23 10.05 1.58
N SER A 346 -0.31 9.42 0.40
CA SER A 346 -1.24 9.80 -0.67
C SER A 346 -1.15 11.30 -1.04
N ASN A 347 0.04 11.90 -1.00
CA ASN A 347 0.20 13.35 -1.11
C ASN A 347 -0.06 13.89 -2.53
N ASN A 348 -1.09 14.72 -2.70
CA ASN A 348 -1.50 15.25 -4.01
C ASN A 348 -0.45 16.17 -4.64
N SER A 349 0.24 16.99 -3.85
CA SER A 349 1.31 17.86 -4.35
C SER A 349 2.52 17.07 -4.86
N ALA A 350 2.84 15.93 -4.23
CA ALA A 350 3.85 15.00 -4.73
C ALA A 350 3.39 14.29 -6.02
N ALA A 351 2.16 13.79 -6.08
CA ALA A 351 1.58 13.21 -7.30
C ALA A 351 1.63 14.18 -8.50
N ASN A 352 1.24 15.44 -8.30
CA ASN A 352 1.29 16.46 -9.34
C ASN A 352 2.74 16.86 -9.71
N TRP A 353 3.68 16.84 -8.76
CA TRP A 353 5.11 17.09 -9.00
C TRP A 353 5.75 16.01 -9.89
N VAL A 354 5.32 14.75 -9.73
CA VAL A 354 5.72 13.63 -10.59
C VAL A 354 5.05 13.73 -11.95
N MET A 355 3.72 13.90 -12.01
CA MET A 355 2.99 14.04 -13.29
C MET A 355 3.54 15.18 -14.16
N ARG A 356 3.88 16.34 -13.58
CA ARG A 356 4.52 17.44 -14.34
C ARG A 356 5.82 17.02 -15.03
N ARG A 357 6.64 16.16 -14.38
CA ARG A 357 7.89 15.63 -14.97
C ARG A 357 7.65 14.60 -16.08
N LEU A 358 6.43 14.09 -16.20
CA LEU A 358 5.97 13.16 -17.23
C LEU A 358 5.15 13.86 -18.34
N GLY A 359 5.13 15.20 -18.37
CA GLY A 359 4.34 15.96 -19.36
C GLY A 359 2.87 16.18 -18.98
N GLY A 360 2.47 15.87 -17.74
CA GLY A 360 1.13 16.07 -17.23
C GLY A 360 0.14 14.91 -17.49
N PRO A 361 -1.12 15.03 -17.05
CA PRO A 361 -2.10 13.95 -17.02
C PRO A 361 -2.30 13.25 -18.38
N LYS A 362 -2.54 14.03 -19.44
CA LYS A 362 -2.75 13.52 -20.80
C LYS A 362 -1.53 12.77 -21.35
N ALA A 363 -0.32 13.24 -21.05
CA ALA A 363 0.91 12.56 -21.46
C ALA A 363 1.07 11.21 -20.75
N VAL A 364 0.83 11.17 -19.43
CA VAL A 364 0.81 9.91 -18.65
C VAL A 364 -0.25 8.95 -19.19
N ASN A 365 -1.48 9.41 -19.43
CA ASN A 365 -2.56 8.59 -19.99
C ASN A 365 -2.20 7.97 -21.34
N ASN A 366 -1.70 8.79 -22.27
CA ASN A 366 -1.34 8.35 -23.61
C ASN A 366 -0.16 7.37 -23.57
N PHE A 367 0.81 7.60 -22.69
CA PHE A 367 1.91 6.69 -22.41
C PHE A 367 1.41 5.33 -21.89
N LEU A 368 0.57 5.31 -20.84
CA LEU A 368 0.02 4.07 -20.27
C LEU A 368 -0.77 3.26 -21.31
N ARG A 369 -1.58 3.93 -22.14
CA ARG A 369 -2.36 3.28 -23.20
C ARG A 369 -1.50 2.72 -24.34
N ARG A 370 -0.40 3.40 -24.69
CA ARG A 370 0.49 2.98 -25.79
C ARG A 370 1.44 1.86 -25.37
N GLU A 371 2.16 2.02 -24.26
CA GLU A 371 3.19 1.05 -23.83
C GLU A 371 2.60 -0.14 -23.07
N TYR A 372 1.45 0.03 -22.41
CA TYR A 372 0.87 -0.95 -21.49
C TYR A 372 -0.65 -1.12 -21.70
N GLY A 373 -1.12 -0.98 -22.93
CA GLY A 373 -2.55 -1.07 -23.28
C GLY A 373 -3.22 -2.39 -22.88
N GLY A 374 -2.45 -3.48 -22.74
CA GLY A 374 -2.94 -4.76 -22.20
C GLY A 374 -3.38 -4.70 -20.74
N ILE A 375 -2.76 -3.81 -19.94
CA ILE A 375 -3.07 -3.56 -18.52
C ILE A 375 -4.09 -2.43 -18.36
N PHE A 376 -3.88 -1.29 -19.03
CA PHE A 376 -4.63 -0.04 -18.81
C PHE A 376 -5.76 0.17 -19.84
N ARG A 377 -6.63 -0.83 -20.00
CA ARG A 377 -7.70 -0.81 -21.01
C ARG A 377 -8.75 0.26 -20.68
N ASN A 378 -9.18 0.29 -19.41
CA ASN A 378 -10.27 1.09 -18.89
C ASN A 378 -9.81 2.33 -18.07
N THR A 379 -8.50 2.55 -17.98
CA THR A 379 -7.88 3.68 -17.27
C THR A 379 -7.96 4.98 -18.09
N SER A 380 -8.23 6.08 -17.39
CA SER A 380 -8.25 7.44 -17.95
C SER A 380 -7.64 8.42 -16.95
N ILE A 381 -6.54 9.08 -17.33
CA ILE A 381 -5.87 10.12 -16.51
C ILE A 381 -5.93 11.46 -17.25
N VAL A 382 -6.87 12.31 -16.87
CA VAL A 382 -7.24 13.54 -17.62
C VAL A 382 -7.07 14.83 -16.82
N GLU A 383 -6.81 14.73 -15.51
CA GLU A 383 -6.67 15.89 -14.62
C GLU A 383 -5.57 15.69 -13.58
N TYR A 384 -4.97 16.80 -13.12
CA TYR A 384 -4.16 16.82 -11.91
C TYR A 384 -5.04 16.58 -10.69
N ILE A 385 -4.46 16.09 -9.58
CA ILE A 385 -5.21 15.83 -8.36
C ILE A 385 -5.29 17.14 -7.55
N PRO A 386 -6.49 17.73 -7.32
CA PRO A 386 -6.58 19.00 -6.59
C PRO A 386 -6.11 18.90 -5.13
N VAL A 387 -5.76 20.03 -4.51
CA VAL A 387 -5.34 20.07 -3.09
C VAL A 387 -6.41 19.46 -2.17
N ASN A 388 -7.67 19.77 -2.43
CA ASN A 388 -8.83 19.23 -1.71
C ASN A 388 -9.24 17.79 -2.13
N GLY A 389 -8.44 17.11 -2.96
CA GLY A 389 -8.66 15.72 -3.36
C GLY A 389 -9.84 15.48 -4.31
N ARG A 390 -10.50 16.52 -4.82
CA ARG A 390 -11.68 16.43 -5.71
C ARG A 390 -11.32 16.03 -7.14
N THR A 391 -10.61 14.92 -7.31
CA THR A 391 -10.35 14.30 -8.63
C THR A 391 -11.47 13.31 -8.95
N PHE A 392 -12.36 13.70 -9.85
CA PHE A 392 -13.58 12.98 -10.21
C PHE A 392 -13.60 12.51 -11.67
N ARG A 393 -12.63 12.96 -12.49
CA ARG A 393 -12.54 12.64 -13.92
C ARG A 393 -11.51 11.56 -14.23
N ASN A 394 -10.49 11.41 -13.38
CA ASN A 394 -9.58 10.29 -13.44
C ASN A 394 -10.34 9.00 -13.09
N LYS A 395 -10.17 7.95 -13.90
CA LYS A 395 -10.89 6.67 -13.80
C LYS A 395 -9.99 5.47 -14.04
N ALA A 396 -10.41 4.32 -13.51
CA ALA A 396 -9.93 2.99 -13.92
C ALA A 396 -10.97 1.92 -13.52
N SER A 397 -10.82 0.71 -14.03
CA SER A 397 -11.63 -0.44 -13.62
C SER A 397 -10.92 -1.25 -12.52
N ALA A 398 -11.63 -2.12 -11.81
CA ALA A 398 -11.01 -3.04 -10.87
C ALA A 398 -10.07 -4.04 -11.58
N HIS A 399 -10.40 -4.42 -12.82
CA HIS A 399 -9.60 -5.30 -13.66
C HIS A 399 -8.25 -4.66 -14.05
N ASP A 400 -8.24 -3.36 -14.42
CA ASP A 400 -6.99 -2.62 -14.69
C ASP A 400 -6.09 -2.56 -13.45
N TYR A 401 -6.67 -2.34 -12.26
CA TYR A 401 -5.92 -2.42 -11.00
C TYR A 401 -5.35 -3.81 -10.75
N SER A 402 -6.12 -4.87 -10.98
CA SER A 402 -5.63 -6.25 -10.79
C SER A 402 -4.55 -6.64 -11.79
N ARG A 403 -4.70 -6.31 -13.08
CA ARG A 403 -3.66 -6.55 -14.09
C ARG A 403 -2.36 -5.81 -13.74
N PHE A 404 -2.46 -4.57 -13.24
CA PHE A 404 -1.30 -3.84 -12.72
C PHE A 404 -0.66 -4.52 -11.51
N LEU A 405 -1.45 -4.93 -10.52
CA LEU A 405 -0.95 -5.60 -9.31
C LEU A 405 -0.34 -6.98 -9.61
N TYR A 406 -0.92 -7.73 -10.56
CA TYR A 406 -0.40 -9.00 -11.02
C TYR A 406 0.96 -8.83 -11.71
N ALA A 407 1.09 -7.85 -12.62
CA ALA A 407 2.35 -7.55 -13.28
C ALA A 407 3.40 -6.98 -12.29
N LEU A 408 2.97 -6.21 -11.29
CA LEU A 408 3.82 -5.70 -10.21
C LEU A 408 4.33 -6.82 -9.28
N TRP A 409 3.48 -7.80 -8.97
CA TRP A 409 3.86 -8.95 -8.13
C TRP A 409 4.96 -9.76 -8.80
N ASN A 410 4.75 -10.12 -10.07
CA ASN A 410 5.65 -10.91 -10.92
C ASN A 410 6.85 -10.12 -11.48
N ASP A 411 7.15 -8.93 -10.94
CA ASP A 411 8.24 -8.04 -11.35
C ASP A 411 8.31 -7.72 -12.87
N ALA A 412 7.16 -7.77 -13.54
CA ALA A 412 7.02 -7.54 -14.98
C ALA A 412 6.88 -6.04 -15.37
N LEU A 413 6.99 -5.12 -14.40
CA LEU A 413 6.91 -3.68 -14.61
C LEU A 413 8.21 -2.95 -14.20
N PRO A 414 8.57 -1.84 -14.89
CA PRO A 414 9.69 -0.99 -14.47
C PRO A 414 9.56 -0.52 -13.03
N GLY A 415 10.61 -0.74 -12.23
CA GLY A 415 10.67 -0.35 -10.83
C GLY A 415 9.79 -1.18 -9.89
N SER A 416 9.35 -2.38 -10.28
CA SER A 416 8.43 -3.21 -9.49
C SER A 416 8.84 -3.39 -8.02
N ALA A 417 10.09 -3.76 -7.74
CA ALA A 417 10.60 -3.88 -6.38
C ALA A 417 10.45 -2.58 -5.55
N GLU A 418 10.72 -1.41 -6.14
CA GLU A 418 10.63 -0.12 -5.45
C GLU A 418 9.17 0.34 -5.28
N ILE A 419 8.30 0.04 -6.25
CA ILE A 419 6.86 0.28 -6.11
C ILE A 419 6.27 -0.62 -5.02
N LYS A 420 6.61 -1.93 -5.01
CA LYS A 420 6.25 -2.87 -3.92
C LYS A 420 6.73 -2.32 -2.58
N ARG A 421 8.02 -1.96 -2.43
CA ARG A 421 8.56 -1.36 -1.20
C ARG A 421 7.76 -0.13 -0.75
N MET A 422 7.41 0.78 -1.66
CA MET A 422 6.64 1.97 -1.33
C MET A 422 5.17 1.68 -0.96
N MET A 423 4.56 0.65 -1.56
CA MET A 423 3.21 0.19 -1.23
C MET A 423 3.16 -0.63 0.06
N ASN A 424 4.30 -1.17 0.52
CA ASN A 424 4.44 -1.83 1.83
C ASN A 424 4.56 -0.82 2.99
N LEU A 425 4.91 0.44 2.71
CA LEU A 425 5.05 1.48 3.72
C LEU A 425 3.75 1.67 4.51
N PRO A 426 3.75 1.50 5.85
CA PRO A 426 2.54 1.55 6.65
C PRO A 426 1.76 2.86 6.50
N ASN A 427 0.45 2.70 6.37
CA ASN A 427 -0.54 3.76 6.16
C ASN A 427 -1.86 3.34 6.86
N PRO A 428 -2.90 4.19 6.91
CA PRO A 428 -4.22 3.78 7.41
C PRO A 428 -5.04 3.12 6.29
N ASP A 429 -4.69 1.87 5.97
CA ASP A 429 -5.37 1.06 4.95
C ASP A 429 -6.77 0.56 5.41
N ARG A 430 -7.42 -0.22 4.53
CA ARG A 430 -8.72 -0.88 4.77
C ARG A 430 -8.67 -2.39 4.52
N LEU A 431 -7.47 -2.96 4.37
CA LEU A 431 -7.24 -4.37 4.06
C LEU A 431 -6.72 -5.17 5.28
N TYR A 432 -6.07 -4.47 6.21
CA TYR A 432 -5.38 -4.98 7.40
C TYR A 432 -5.57 -4.06 8.61
N THR A 433 -5.42 -2.75 8.45
CA THR A 433 -5.64 -1.76 9.52
C THR A 433 -7.07 -1.85 10.03
N SER A 434 -7.18 -2.14 11.33
CA SER A 434 -8.44 -2.43 12.02
C SER A 434 -9.30 -3.57 11.41
N VAL A 435 -8.70 -4.59 10.77
CA VAL A 435 -9.41 -5.80 10.31
C VAL A 435 -9.17 -6.96 11.29
N PRO A 436 -10.16 -7.41 12.09
CA PRO A 436 -9.92 -8.38 13.17
C PRO A 436 -9.46 -9.75 12.70
N GLY A 437 -10.15 -10.35 11.72
CA GLY A 437 -9.89 -11.72 11.24
C GLY A 437 -8.67 -11.89 10.34
N VAL A 438 -7.98 -10.82 9.95
CA VAL A 438 -6.70 -10.90 9.24
C VAL A 438 -5.56 -11.01 10.27
N PRO A 439 -4.71 -12.05 10.27
CA PRO A 439 -3.68 -12.26 11.27
C PRO A 439 -2.62 -11.16 11.33
N VAL A 440 -2.03 -10.97 12.52
CA VAL A 440 -0.83 -10.17 12.72
C VAL A 440 0.33 -10.74 11.89
N GLY A 441 1.13 -9.87 11.27
CA GLY A 441 2.29 -10.27 10.46
C GLY A 441 1.98 -10.46 8.97
N THR A 442 0.71 -10.48 8.56
CA THR A 442 0.31 -10.43 7.14
C THR A 442 0.96 -9.22 6.46
N GLU A 443 1.73 -9.43 5.39
CA GLU A 443 2.31 -8.33 4.63
C GLU A 443 1.26 -7.71 3.70
N VAL A 444 1.36 -6.39 3.49
CA VAL A 444 0.33 -5.61 2.78
C VAL A 444 1.02 -4.62 1.86
N TYR A 445 0.75 -4.73 0.57
CA TYR A 445 1.26 -3.87 -0.49
C TYR A 445 0.08 -3.12 -1.11
N ASP A 446 -0.30 -1.97 -0.58
CA ASP A 446 -1.59 -1.33 -0.91
C ASP A 446 -1.51 0.09 -1.49
N LYS A 447 -2.65 0.52 -2.03
CA LYS A 447 -2.97 1.93 -2.20
C LYS A 447 -4.43 2.21 -1.80
N THR A 448 -4.60 3.08 -0.81
CA THR A 448 -5.87 3.74 -0.48
C THR A 448 -6.30 4.81 -1.50
N GLY A 449 -7.60 4.96 -1.71
CA GLY A 449 -8.21 6.03 -2.51
C GLY A 449 -9.50 6.55 -1.89
N THR A 450 -9.67 7.87 -1.82
CA THR A 450 -10.92 8.47 -1.33
C THR A 450 -11.17 9.85 -1.95
N THR A 451 -12.43 10.14 -2.29
CA THR A 451 -12.99 11.47 -2.59
C THR A 451 -14.33 11.60 -1.84
N SER A 452 -15.03 12.73 -1.96
CA SER A 452 -16.42 12.79 -1.48
C SER A 452 -17.38 11.87 -2.25
N ARG A 453 -16.94 11.24 -3.34
CA ARG A 453 -17.71 10.32 -4.19
C ARG A 453 -17.17 8.90 -4.23
N LEU A 454 -15.95 8.63 -3.80
CA LEU A 454 -15.34 7.29 -3.83
C LEU A 454 -14.67 6.93 -2.51
N CYS A 455 -14.81 5.68 -2.08
CA CYS A 455 -13.97 5.05 -1.07
C CYS A 455 -13.45 3.74 -1.66
N GLY A 456 -12.13 3.51 -1.62
CA GLY A 456 -11.54 2.31 -2.20
C GLY A 456 -10.16 1.98 -1.66
N ASN A 457 -9.79 0.72 -1.81
CA ASN A 457 -8.47 0.19 -1.53
C ASN A 457 -8.12 -0.86 -2.59
N ILE A 458 -6.88 -0.84 -3.05
CA ILE A 458 -6.30 -1.91 -3.87
C ILE A 458 -5.04 -2.41 -3.18
N GLY A 459 -4.66 -3.66 -3.36
CA GLY A 459 -3.38 -4.14 -2.90
C GLY A 459 -3.14 -5.62 -3.10
N ILE A 460 -1.94 -6.05 -2.72
CA ILE A 460 -1.56 -7.46 -2.58
C ILE A 460 -1.41 -7.72 -1.08
N MET A 461 -2.02 -8.78 -0.58
CA MET A 461 -1.83 -9.28 0.77
C MET A 461 -1.02 -10.57 0.70
N VAL A 462 -0.06 -10.75 1.60
CA VAL A 462 0.71 -11.99 1.73
C VAL A 462 0.41 -12.58 3.10
N SER A 463 -0.51 -13.54 3.12
CA SER A 463 -0.81 -14.31 4.32
C SER A 463 0.23 -15.41 4.49
N GLN A 464 0.63 -15.67 5.74
CA GLN A 464 1.57 -16.72 6.07
C GLN A 464 0.86 -17.79 6.90
N ARG A 465 1.09 -19.07 6.55
CA ARG A 465 0.63 -20.22 7.32
C ARG A 465 1.68 -20.58 8.39
N ALA A 466 1.29 -21.37 9.39
CA ALA A 466 2.14 -21.66 10.55
C ALA A 466 3.45 -22.43 10.23
N ASP A 467 3.52 -23.13 9.10
CA ASP A 467 4.73 -23.73 8.54
C ASP A 467 5.65 -22.72 7.80
N GLY A 468 5.32 -21.44 7.84
CA GLY A 468 6.05 -20.37 7.18
C GLY A 468 5.68 -20.16 5.71
N GLU A 469 4.87 -21.05 5.10
CA GLU A 469 4.52 -20.96 3.69
C GLU A 469 3.65 -19.71 3.41
N GLN A 470 3.94 -19.02 2.31
CA GLN A 470 3.29 -17.77 1.92
C GLN A 470 2.20 -17.96 0.86
N PHE A 471 1.16 -17.14 0.99
CA PHE A 471 -0.07 -17.18 0.20
C PHE A 471 -0.42 -15.75 -0.25
N PRO A 472 0.20 -15.26 -1.35
CA PRO A 472 -0.09 -13.96 -1.90
C PRO A 472 -1.44 -13.93 -2.65
N TYR A 473 -2.19 -12.85 -2.49
CA TYR A 473 -3.41 -12.59 -3.26
C TYR A 473 -3.66 -11.10 -3.48
N ILE A 474 -4.26 -10.76 -4.62
CA ILE A 474 -4.73 -9.41 -4.94
C ILE A 474 -6.12 -9.23 -4.33
N ILE A 475 -6.36 -8.03 -3.80
CA ILE A 475 -7.70 -7.54 -3.47
C ILE A 475 -7.90 -6.11 -4.02
N VAL A 476 -9.04 -5.90 -4.67
CA VAL A 476 -9.52 -4.60 -5.14
C VAL A 476 -10.93 -4.41 -4.62
N GLY A 477 -11.16 -3.30 -3.90
CA GLY A 477 -12.49 -2.90 -3.43
C GLY A 477 -12.73 -1.42 -3.68
N ILE A 478 -13.80 -1.12 -4.43
CA ILE A 478 -14.17 0.25 -4.81
C ILE A 478 -15.67 0.45 -4.59
N ILE A 479 -16.02 1.53 -3.89
CA ILE A 479 -17.41 1.97 -3.69
C ILE A 479 -17.53 3.43 -4.16
N GLU A 480 -18.32 3.68 -5.20
CA GLU A 480 -18.52 5.00 -5.81
C GLU A 480 -20.00 5.44 -5.76
N LYS A 481 -20.27 6.63 -5.25
CA LYS A 481 -21.60 7.26 -5.18
C LYS A 481 -21.79 8.32 -6.28
N GLY A 482 -23.00 8.36 -6.85
CA GLY A 482 -23.32 9.31 -7.93
C GLY A 482 -23.29 10.80 -7.55
N ARG A 483 -23.39 11.14 -6.25
CA ARG A 483 -23.31 12.53 -5.73
C ARG A 483 -22.47 12.57 -4.47
N GLY A 484 -21.74 13.66 -4.24
CA GLY A 484 -20.85 13.82 -3.08
C GLY A 484 -21.54 13.58 -1.72
N ALA A 485 -20.86 12.90 -0.80
CA ALA A 485 -21.33 12.68 0.56
C ALA A 485 -21.35 13.99 1.35
N ARG A 486 -22.47 14.28 2.03
CA ARG A 486 -22.61 15.45 2.93
C ARG A 486 -21.58 15.39 4.07
N ASN A 487 -21.49 14.24 4.74
CA ASN A 487 -20.56 14.01 5.85
C ASN A 487 -19.41 13.09 5.40
N TYR A 488 -18.40 13.68 4.74
CA TYR A 488 -17.27 12.96 4.12
C TYR A 488 -16.63 11.92 5.05
N PHE A 489 -16.18 12.31 6.25
CA PHE A 489 -15.44 11.41 7.14
C PHE A 489 -16.29 10.24 7.68
N SER A 490 -17.58 10.48 7.96
CA SER A 490 -18.51 9.44 8.39
C SER A 490 -18.75 8.42 7.28
N TRP A 491 -18.98 8.91 6.05
CA TRP A 491 -19.16 8.06 4.87
C TRP A 491 -17.88 7.28 4.51
N MET A 492 -16.72 7.93 4.54
CA MET A 492 -15.41 7.30 4.35
C MET A 492 -15.14 6.19 5.37
N ARG A 493 -15.51 6.40 6.64
CA ARG A 493 -15.34 5.40 7.69
C ARG A 493 -16.25 4.19 7.42
N SER A 494 -17.56 4.40 7.31
CA SER A 494 -18.50 3.29 7.12
C SER A 494 -18.23 2.48 5.85
N HIS A 495 -17.84 3.14 4.76
CA HIS A 495 -17.46 2.47 3.51
C HIS A 495 -16.07 1.82 3.57
N GLY A 496 -15.18 2.34 4.42
CA GLY A 496 -13.95 1.66 4.79
C GLY A 496 -14.24 0.34 5.53
N ASP A 497 -15.22 0.33 6.43
CA ASP A 497 -15.59 -0.86 7.20
C ASP A 497 -16.24 -1.94 6.32
N VAL A 498 -16.92 -1.57 5.23
CA VAL A 498 -17.34 -2.51 4.17
C VAL A 498 -16.14 -3.18 3.51
N ILE A 499 -15.13 -2.41 3.11
CA ILE A 499 -13.90 -2.94 2.48
C ILE A 499 -13.15 -3.85 3.47
N ARG A 500 -13.09 -3.49 4.75
CA ARG A 500 -12.50 -4.31 5.81
C ARG A 500 -13.16 -5.69 5.92
N ARG A 501 -14.50 -5.75 5.94
CA ARG A 501 -15.21 -7.04 6.00
C ARG A 501 -15.04 -7.88 4.74
N VAL A 502 -14.91 -7.26 3.55
CA VAL A 502 -14.57 -8.00 2.32
C VAL A 502 -13.13 -8.52 2.36
N SER A 503 -12.19 -7.76 2.94
CA SER A 503 -10.81 -8.23 3.16
C SER A 503 -10.72 -9.40 4.15
N GLU A 504 -11.55 -9.38 5.18
CA GLU A 504 -11.71 -10.48 6.13
C GLU A 504 -12.26 -11.74 5.44
N LEU A 505 -13.32 -11.61 4.64
CA LEU A 505 -13.86 -12.70 3.80
C LEU A 505 -12.83 -13.25 2.79
N ALA A 506 -11.96 -12.39 2.24
CA ALA A 506 -10.88 -12.81 1.35
C ALA A 506 -9.85 -13.69 2.08
N TYR A 507 -9.47 -13.29 3.30
CA TYR A 507 -8.59 -14.09 4.15
C TYR A 507 -9.25 -15.41 4.59
N GLU A 508 -10.54 -15.39 4.98
CA GLU A 508 -11.32 -16.60 5.31
C GLU A 508 -11.30 -17.61 4.15
N GLU A 509 -11.46 -17.16 2.90
CA GLU A 509 -11.43 -18.03 1.72
C GLU A 509 -10.02 -18.59 1.44
N ILE A 510 -8.97 -17.76 1.49
CA ILE A 510 -7.58 -18.18 1.25
C ILE A 510 -7.12 -19.18 2.34
N SER A 511 -7.35 -18.85 3.62
CA SER A 511 -6.96 -19.71 4.75
C SER A 511 -7.71 -21.04 4.77
N GLY A 512 -9.00 -21.05 4.40
CA GLY A 512 -9.79 -22.27 4.22
C GLY A 512 -9.29 -23.11 3.04
N ARG A 513 -9.09 -22.50 1.86
CA ARG A 513 -8.61 -23.18 0.65
C ARG A 513 -7.27 -23.88 0.86
N TYR A 514 -6.39 -23.28 1.65
CA TYR A 514 -5.05 -23.79 1.93
C TYR A 514 -4.90 -24.44 3.32
N ARG A 515 -6.04 -24.76 3.95
CA ARG A 515 -6.16 -25.57 5.19
C ARG A 515 -5.26 -25.08 6.32
N PHE A 516 -5.25 -23.77 6.58
CA PHE A 516 -4.38 -23.16 7.61
C PHE A 516 -4.60 -23.74 9.02
N SER A 517 -5.80 -24.23 9.31
CA SER A 517 -6.18 -24.97 10.53
C SER A 517 -5.31 -26.18 10.82
N ASP A 518 -4.79 -26.84 9.79
CA ASP A 518 -4.16 -28.16 9.91
C ASP A 518 -2.69 -28.04 10.32
N PHE A 519 -2.14 -26.84 10.13
CA PHE A 519 -0.78 -26.46 10.51
C PHE A 519 -0.76 -25.71 11.85
N SER A 520 -1.93 -25.46 12.46
CA SER A 520 -2.02 -24.77 13.74
C SER A 520 -1.48 -25.67 14.87
N PRO A 521 -0.52 -25.20 15.69
CA PRO A 521 0.06 -26.00 16.76
C PRO A 521 -1.01 -26.36 17.79
N GLY A 522 -1.39 -27.64 17.80
CA GLY A 522 -2.51 -28.18 18.59
C GLY A 522 -3.37 -29.19 17.84
N ASN A 523 -3.32 -29.26 16.50
CA ASN A 523 -4.16 -30.16 15.70
C ASN A 523 -3.53 -31.54 15.41
N ALA A 524 -2.49 -31.94 16.16
CA ALA A 524 -1.92 -33.29 16.11
C ALA A 524 -2.81 -34.28 16.89
N GLY A 525 -3.93 -34.67 16.26
CA GLY A 525 -4.80 -35.76 16.72
C GLY A 525 -4.15 -37.15 16.53
N PRO A 526 -4.57 -38.17 17.30
CA PRO A 526 -3.76 -39.38 17.53
C PRO A 526 -4.02 -40.53 16.54
N ASP A 527 -3.72 -40.33 15.25
CA ASP A 527 -3.91 -41.37 14.22
C ASP A 527 -2.59 -42.03 13.75
N SER A 528 -2.03 -42.93 14.57
CA SER A 528 -1.07 -43.97 14.10
C SER A 528 -0.84 -45.12 15.09
N ALA A 529 -1.90 -45.80 15.54
CA ALA A 529 -1.78 -47.07 16.29
C ALA A 529 -2.87 -48.12 15.97
N GLY A 530 -3.38 -48.14 14.73
CA GLY A 530 -4.20 -49.26 14.24
C GLY A 530 -3.33 -50.47 13.88
N GLY A 531 -2.98 -51.29 14.87
CA GLY A 531 -2.10 -52.46 14.71
C GLY A 531 -2.75 -53.77 15.20
N ASN A 532 -3.23 -54.58 14.27
CA ASN A 532 -3.83 -55.90 14.52
C ASN A 532 -2.95 -56.81 15.40
N LYS A 533 -3.56 -57.46 16.41
CA LYS A 533 -3.21 -58.83 16.84
C LYS A 533 -4.44 -59.59 17.31
N GLU A 534 -4.93 -60.48 16.46
CA GLU A 534 -5.63 -61.69 16.93
C GLU A 534 -4.61 -62.62 17.61
N ALA A 535 -4.96 -63.20 18.76
CA ALA A 535 -4.54 -64.54 19.16
C ALA A 535 -5.31 -65.06 20.40
N ALA A 536 -6.02 -66.16 20.21
CA ALA A 536 -6.24 -67.26 21.16
C ALA A 536 -6.67 -66.99 22.61
N VAL A 537 -7.96 -67.22 22.85
CA VAL A 537 -8.53 -68.13 23.87
C VAL A 537 -7.52 -68.82 24.81
N LYS A 538 -7.71 -68.62 26.12
CA LYS A 538 -7.79 -69.75 27.08
C LYS A 538 -8.65 -69.40 28.29
N GLN A 539 -9.54 -70.32 28.66
CA GLN A 539 -10.23 -70.34 29.94
C GLN A 539 -9.33 -70.94 31.02
N GLU A 540 -9.41 -70.38 32.23
CA GLU A 540 -9.17 -70.92 33.58
C GLU A 540 -9.18 -69.66 34.48
N GLY A 541 -9.86 -69.56 35.62
CA GLY A 541 -10.37 -70.58 36.53
C GLY A 541 -9.86 -70.22 37.92
N GLY A 542 -10.68 -69.53 38.73
CA GLY A 542 -10.29 -68.98 40.04
C GLY A 542 -11.26 -67.91 40.53
#